data_AF-A0A839K536-F1
#
_entry.id   AF-A0A839K536-F1
#
_cell.length_a   1.000
_cell.length_b   1.000
_cell.length_c   1.000
_cell.angle_alpha   90.00
_cell.angle_beta   90.00
_cell.angle_gamma   90.00
#
_symmetry.space_group_name_H-M   'P 1'
#
loop_
_entity.id
_entity.type
_entity.pdbx_description
1 polymer ?
#
loop_
_entity_poly.entity_id
_entity_poly.type
_entity_poly.pdbx_seq_one_letter_code
_entity_poly.pdbx_strand_id
1 'polypeptide(L)'
;MKKTFIKKNHIIIVLAVFIVLYLLVALYFSKHYFFNTIINGVDVSLRSYEDAAELFREYVRNYELNIIERNGSIEKISGNELEMLYQGPRVMEVVYHRQNPLKWGISLFRIQNIFMDDLYRYSRQKLNQRISELHCMKRHYIEPQNVAFQYSNGSFLVIPEVYGDKIIKGKLISEIHTSIANGMKTLDLNEKNCYENPRYTVHSQEAIRAKKTLDHYVSAKIVYQFGSRSEVLNGRLINRWLSLDDAMNVKINKRAIINYINILSKKYDTVGVDRNFITSYGRTVVVHGGLYGWKINQEAEVAALEEIIKQGITVEKEPEYVQKAVSREENDIGDTYVEVNITRQHLWFYIDGKLVCESNVVTGNPNRGFATAVGTYMLVYKQKGATLTGPGYSAEVDYWMPFYGSMGLHDARWRHSFGGEIYKRRGTHGCVNLPYHIAETIFHKIEEGTPIVLYEEGI
;
A
#
# COMPACT_ATOMS: atom_id res chain seq x y z
N MET A 1 -38.96 -89.28 -9.62
CA MET A 1 -37.77 -88.45 -9.91
C MET A 1 -37.56 -88.36 -11.43
N LYS A 2 -37.47 -87.16 -12.03
CA LYS A 2 -36.85 -86.92 -13.38
C LYS A 2 -36.79 -85.44 -13.84
N LYS A 3 -37.63 -84.54 -13.31
CA LYS A 3 -37.71 -83.13 -13.78
C LYS A 3 -36.59 -82.18 -13.28
N THR A 4 -35.83 -82.52 -12.23
CA THR A 4 -34.75 -81.66 -11.69
C THR A 4 -33.39 -81.85 -12.36
N PHE A 5 -33.07 -83.04 -12.86
CA PHE A 5 -31.80 -83.32 -13.55
C PHE A 5 -31.70 -82.57 -14.89
N ILE A 6 -32.81 -82.48 -15.62
CA ILE A 6 -32.90 -81.83 -16.93
C ILE A 6 -32.57 -80.32 -16.82
N LYS A 7 -33.10 -79.61 -15.81
CA LYS A 7 -32.78 -78.19 -15.59
C LYS A 7 -31.29 -77.95 -15.29
N LYS A 8 -30.64 -78.83 -14.52
CA LYS A 8 -29.21 -78.68 -14.19
C LYS A 8 -28.33 -78.89 -15.43
N ASN A 9 -28.67 -79.87 -16.28
CA ASN A 9 -27.99 -80.07 -17.56
C ASN A 9 -28.19 -78.90 -18.52
N HIS A 10 -29.39 -78.31 -18.61
CA HIS A 10 -29.59 -77.11 -19.43
C HIS A 10 -28.78 -75.90 -18.95
N ILE A 11 -28.66 -75.68 -17.63
CA ILE A 11 -27.81 -74.59 -17.09
C ILE A 11 -26.34 -74.83 -17.44
N ILE A 12 -25.86 -76.07 -17.34
CA ILE A 12 -24.48 -76.43 -17.72
C ILE A 12 -24.25 -76.23 -19.23
N ILE A 13 -25.20 -76.63 -20.08
CA ILE A 13 -25.14 -76.42 -21.53
C ILE A 13 -25.12 -74.92 -21.86
N VAL A 14 -25.99 -74.13 -21.25
CA VAL A 14 -26.04 -72.66 -21.45
C VAL A 14 -24.74 -72.00 -20.99
N LEU A 15 -24.20 -72.37 -19.83
CA LEU A 15 -22.92 -71.86 -19.35
C LEU A 15 -21.76 -72.26 -20.27
N ALA A 16 -21.74 -73.50 -20.76
CA ALA A 16 -20.75 -73.96 -21.72
C ALA A 16 -20.83 -73.18 -23.05
N VAL A 17 -22.05 -72.89 -23.55
CA VAL A 17 -22.26 -72.04 -24.73
C VAL A 17 -21.73 -70.62 -24.50
N PHE A 18 -21.99 -70.02 -23.33
CA PHE A 18 -21.42 -68.71 -22.99
C PHE A 18 -19.89 -68.71 -22.90
N ILE A 19 -19.28 -69.76 -22.33
CA ILE A 19 -17.82 -69.90 -22.28
C ILE A 19 -17.24 -70.07 -23.68
N VAL A 20 -17.85 -70.90 -24.53
CA VAL A 20 -17.43 -71.06 -25.94
C VAL A 20 -17.55 -69.75 -26.70
N LEU A 21 -18.66 -69.02 -26.55
CA LEU A 21 -18.85 -67.70 -27.17
C LEU A 21 -17.80 -66.69 -26.69
N TYR A 22 -17.52 -66.65 -25.39
CA TYR A 22 -16.49 -65.79 -24.81
C TYR A 22 -15.10 -66.08 -25.36
N LEU A 23 -14.76 -67.37 -25.51
CA LEU A 23 -13.48 -67.81 -26.06
C LEU A 23 -13.39 -67.56 -27.58
N LEU A 24 -14.49 -67.63 -28.33
CA LEU A 24 -14.52 -67.23 -29.74
C LEU A 24 -14.28 -65.73 -29.92
N VAL A 25 -14.87 -64.88 -29.06
CA VAL A 25 -14.60 -63.43 -29.06
C VAL A 25 -13.16 -63.15 -28.61
N ALA A 26 -12.63 -63.86 -27.61
CA ALA A 26 -11.23 -63.75 -27.24
C ALA A 26 -10.29 -64.21 -28.38
N LEU A 27 -10.65 -65.25 -29.13
CA LEU A 27 -9.89 -65.70 -30.30
C LEU A 27 -9.90 -64.66 -31.42
N TYR A 28 -11.02 -63.97 -31.66
CA TYR A 28 -11.07 -62.84 -32.58
C TYR A 28 -10.06 -61.73 -32.18
N PHE A 29 -10.03 -61.36 -30.90
CA PHE A 29 -9.07 -60.39 -30.36
C PHE A 29 -7.62 -60.89 -30.22
N SER A 30 -7.32 -62.13 -30.62
CA SER A 30 -5.93 -62.55 -30.86
C SER A 30 -5.33 -61.94 -32.14
N LYS A 31 -6.17 -61.41 -33.04
CA LYS A 31 -5.77 -60.76 -34.30
C LYS A 31 -6.31 -59.34 -34.52
N HIS A 32 -7.12 -58.83 -33.59
CA HIS A 32 -7.80 -57.54 -33.69
C HIS A 32 -7.61 -56.71 -32.42
N TYR A 33 -7.63 -55.38 -32.55
CA TYR A 33 -7.61 -54.47 -31.40
C TYR A 33 -8.94 -54.51 -30.65
N PHE A 34 -8.86 -54.43 -29.31
CA PHE A 34 -10.01 -54.29 -28.41
C PHE A 34 -10.93 -53.11 -28.74
N PHE A 35 -12.15 -53.13 -28.18
CA PHE A 35 -13.07 -52.00 -28.24
C PHE A 35 -12.44 -50.73 -27.64
N ASN A 36 -12.88 -49.57 -28.14
CA ASN A 36 -12.47 -48.24 -27.67
C ASN A 36 -10.93 -48.05 -27.63
N THR A 37 -10.18 -48.67 -28.55
CA THR A 37 -8.72 -48.59 -28.60
C THR A 37 -8.29 -47.48 -29.56
N ILE A 38 -7.68 -46.43 -29.02
CA ILE A 38 -7.22 -45.26 -29.77
C ILE A 38 -5.70 -45.19 -29.64
N ILE A 39 -4.99 -45.17 -30.77
CA ILE A 39 -3.52 -45.08 -30.83
C ILE A 39 -3.16 -43.77 -31.50
N ASN A 40 -2.49 -42.87 -30.78
CA ASN A 40 -2.12 -41.51 -31.23
C ASN A 40 -3.23 -40.82 -32.05
N GLY A 41 -4.45 -40.77 -31.50
CA GLY A 41 -5.61 -40.12 -32.12
C GLY A 41 -6.36 -40.92 -33.19
N VAL A 42 -5.91 -42.12 -33.55
CA VAL A 42 -6.59 -43.02 -34.50
C VAL A 42 -7.36 -44.10 -33.75
N ASP A 43 -8.68 -44.17 -33.96
CA ASP A 43 -9.48 -45.29 -33.48
C ASP A 43 -9.21 -46.54 -34.34
N VAL A 44 -8.65 -47.57 -33.71
CA VAL A 44 -8.34 -48.86 -34.33
C VAL A 44 -9.26 -49.98 -33.81
N SER A 45 -10.32 -49.64 -33.06
CA SER A 45 -11.26 -50.60 -32.47
C SER A 45 -11.79 -51.60 -33.48
N LEU A 46 -11.73 -52.90 -33.14
CA LEU A 46 -12.18 -54.02 -33.99
C LEU A 46 -11.45 -54.16 -35.33
N ARG A 47 -10.36 -53.41 -35.57
CA ARG A 47 -9.54 -53.57 -36.78
C ARG A 47 -8.56 -54.71 -36.60
N SER A 48 -8.23 -55.40 -37.68
CA SER A 48 -7.15 -56.38 -37.66
C SER A 48 -5.81 -55.66 -37.47
N TYR A 49 -4.81 -56.37 -36.95
CA TYR A 49 -3.45 -55.84 -36.86
C TYR A 49 -2.89 -55.44 -38.23
N GLU A 50 -3.26 -56.18 -39.28
CA GLU A 50 -2.82 -55.97 -40.67
C GLU A 50 -3.47 -54.71 -41.29
N ASP A 51 -4.78 -54.51 -41.12
CA ASP A 51 -5.54 -53.39 -41.72
C ASP A 51 -5.21 -52.03 -41.10
N ALA A 52 -4.83 -52.01 -39.81
CA ALA A 52 -4.62 -50.76 -39.07
C ALA A 52 -3.55 -49.86 -39.71
N ALA A 53 -2.58 -50.44 -40.42
CA ALA A 53 -1.55 -49.69 -41.11
C ALA A 53 -2.10 -48.77 -42.23
N GLU A 54 -3.20 -49.12 -42.90
CA GLU A 54 -3.83 -48.20 -43.88
C GLU A 54 -4.60 -47.08 -43.18
N LEU A 55 -5.23 -47.34 -42.04
CA LEU A 55 -5.90 -46.30 -41.25
C LEU A 55 -4.93 -45.21 -40.80
N PHE A 56 -3.72 -45.56 -40.33
CA PHE A 56 -2.71 -44.54 -40.02
C PHE A 56 -2.23 -43.78 -41.26
N ARG A 57 -2.11 -44.43 -42.43
CA ARG A 57 -1.77 -43.76 -43.70
C ARG A 57 -2.85 -42.77 -44.14
N GLU A 58 -4.12 -43.15 -44.07
CA GLU A 58 -5.25 -42.28 -44.35
C GLU A 58 -5.38 -41.14 -43.33
N TYR A 59 -5.21 -41.45 -42.05
CA TYR A 59 -5.28 -40.47 -40.96
C TYR A 59 -4.26 -39.36 -41.14
N VAL A 60 -3.01 -39.72 -41.46
CA VAL A 60 -1.91 -38.78 -41.68
C VAL A 60 -2.12 -37.91 -42.93
N ARG A 61 -2.61 -38.47 -44.04
CA ARG A 61 -2.97 -37.71 -45.25
C ARG A 61 -4.02 -36.63 -44.99
N ASN A 62 -4.95 -36.91 -44.08
CA ASN A 62 -6.06 -36.03 -43.69
C ASN A 62 -5.84 -35.40 -42.30
N TYR A 63 -4.60 -35.36 -41.81
CA TYR A 63 -4.31 -34.83 -40.48
C TYR A 63 -4.31 -33.30 -40.49
N GLU A 64 -4.98 -32.73 -39.50
CA GLU A 64 -5.01 -31.30 -39.24
C GLU A 64 -5.12 -31.09 -37.73
N LEU A 65 -4.22 -30.28 -37.17
CA LEU A 65 -4.30 -29.77 -35.82
C LEU A 65 -5.04 -28.43 -35.84
N ASN A 66 -6.21 -28.38 -35.21
CA ASN A 66 -6.96 -27.15 -34.94
C ASN A 66 -6.51 -26.57 -33.59
N ILE A 67 -5.84 -25.43 -33.62
CA ILE A 67 -5.36 -24.69 -32.46
C ILE A 67 -6.44 -23.66 -32.10
N ILE A 68 -7.11 -23.86 -30.96
CA ILE A 68 -8.21 -23.03 -30.49
C ILE A 68 -7.64 -21.95 -29.56
N GLU A 69 -7.76 -20.70 -29.98
CA GLU A 69 -7.33 -19.52 -29.22
C GLU A 69 -8.38 -19.08 -28.19
N ARG A 70 -7.92 -18.32 -27.19
CA ARG A 70 -8.77 -17.76 -26.12
C ARG A 70 -9.96 -16.92 -26.59
N ASN A 71 -9.85 -16.26 -27.73
CA ASN A 71 -10.90 -15.46 -28.34
C ASN A 71 -11.85 -16.27 -29.26
N GLY A 72 -11.67 -17.60 -29.33
CA GLY A 72 -12.41 -18.48 -30.24
C GLY A 72 -11.90 -18.51 -31.68
N SER A 73 -10.81 -17.79 -32.02
CA SER A 73 -10.13 -17.98 -33.30
C SER A 73 -9.51 -19.37 -33.39
N ILE A 74 -9.49 -19.95 -34.59
CA ILE A 74 -8.91 -21.27 -34.84
C ILE A 74 -7.82 -21.13 -35.90
N GLU A 75 -6.58 -21.46 -35.52
CA GLU A 75 -5.48 -21.63 -36.47
C GLU A 75 -5.30 -23.12 -36.79
N LYS A 76 -4.75 -23.43 -37.98
CA LYS A 76 -4.64 -24.80 -38.48
C LYS A 76 -3.22 -25.12 -38.91
N ILE A 77 -2.72 -26.30 -38.52
CA ILE A 77 -1.48 -26.88 -39.03
C ILE A 77 -1.85 -28.20 -39.71
N SER A 78 -1.62 -28.30 -41.02
CA SER A 78 -1.92 -29.53 -41.78
C SER A 78 -0.73 -30.50 -41.75
N GLY A 79 -0.98 -31.80 -41.58
CA GLY A 79 0.05 -32.83 -41.69
C GLY A 79 0.78 -32.81 -43.04
N ASN A 80 0.09 -32.41 -44.12
CA ASN A 80 0.68 -32.30 -45.45
C ASN A 80 1.71 -31.17 -45.54
N GLU A 81 1.50 -30.03 -44.86
CA GLU A 81 2.49 -28.94 -44.77
C GLU A 81 3.80 -29.41 -44.10
N LEU A 82 3.68 -30.39 -43.19
CA LEU A 82 4.80 -30.92 -42.40
C LEU A 82 5.50 -32.11 -43.05
N GLU A 83 5.04 -32.58 -44.22
CA GLU A 83 5.42 -33.87 -44.82
C GLU A 83 5.23 -35.04 -43.84
N MET A 84 4.11 -35.02 -43.11
CA MET A 84 3.79 -36.04 -42.13
C MET A 84 3.59 -37.39 -42.82
N LEU A 85 4.23 -38.43 -42.28
CA LEU A 85 4.21 -39.78 -42.79
C LEU A 85 4.10 -40.77 -41.62
N TYR A 86 3.23 -41.76 -41.77
CA TYR A 86 3.22 -42.92 -40.89
C TYR A 86 4.53 -43.71 -41.05
N GLN A 87 5.26 -43.92 -39.95
CA GLN A 87 6.60 -44.51 -39.99
C GLN A 87 6.67 -45.96 -39.49
N GLY A 88 5.62 -46.46 -38.84
CA GLY A 88 5.67 -47.72 -38.09
C GLY A 88 5.12 -48.95 -38.83
N PRO A 89 5.93 -50.00 -39.00
CA PRO A 89 5.41 -51.39 -39.02
C PRO A 89 5.05 -51.87 -37.60
N ARG A 90 5.55 -51.19 -36.56
CA ARG A 90 5.62 -51.64 -35.16
C ARG A 90 4.32 -51.56 -34.34
N VAL A 91 3.24 -50.98 -34.85
CA VAL A 91 1.97 -50.91 -34.09
C VAL A 91 1.45 -52.30 -33.77
N MET A 92 1.62 -53.24 -34.72
CA MET A 92 1.31 -54.65 -34.53
C MET A 92 2.08 -55.23 -33.34
N GLU A 93 3.40 -55.14 -33.31
CA GLU A 93 4.24 -55.72 -32.24
C GLU A 93 3.89 -55.17 -30.85
N VAL A 94 3.73 -53.85 -30.72
CA VAL A 94 3.56 -53.20 -29.41
C VAL A 94 2.23 -53.53 -28.76
N VAL A 95 1.14 -53.70 -29.53
CA VAL A 95 -0.17 -54.06 -28.97
C VAL A 95 -0.38 -55.56 -28.92
N TYR A 96 0.08 -56.32 -29.92
CA TYR A 96 0.00 -57.79 -29.95
C TYR A 96 0.62 -58.44 -28.70
N HIS A 97 1.76 -57.93 -28.23
CA HIS A 97 2.41 -58.43 -27.02
C HIS A 97 1.83 -57.91 -25.70
N ARG A 98 0.97 -56.87 -25.73
CA ARG A 98 0.35 -56.27 -24.52
C ARG A 98 -1.11 -56.71 -24.30
N GLN A 99 -1.84 -57.00 -25.36
CA GLN A 99 -3.26 -57.31 -25.32
C GLN A 99 -3.50 -58.80 -25.01
N ASN A 100 -3.64 -59.17 -23.72
CA ASN A 100 -4.12 -60.51 -23.35
C ASN A 100 -5.57 -60.68 -23.82
N PRO A 101 -5.89 -61.56 -24.80
CA PRO A 101 -7.21 -61.56 -25.43
C PRO A 101 -8.34 -61.94 -24.47
N LEU A 102 -8.06 -62.67 -23.39
CA LEU A 102 -9.04 -62.98 -22.33
C LEU A 102 -9.43 -61.77 -21.47
N LYS A 103 -8.93 -60.57 -21.74
CA LYS A 103 -9.31 -59.33 -21.05
C LYS A 103 -10.25 -58.42 -21.85
N TRP A 104 -10.73 -58.88 -23.02
CA TRP A 104 -11.52 -58.07 -23.95
C TRP A 104 -12.74 -57.39 -23.32
N GLY A 105 -13.43 -58.07 -22.39
CA GLY A 105 -14.64 -57.54 -21.74
C GLY A 105 -14.42 -56.24 -20.94
N ILE A 106 -13.19 -55.94 -20.51
CA ILE A 106 -12.87 -54.68 -19.81
C ILE A 106 -12.95 -53.48 -20.77
N SER A 107 -12.59 -53.70 -22.05
CA SER A 107 -12.51 -52.63 -23.05
C SER A 107 -13.87 -52.04 -23.45
N LEU A 108 -14.96 -52.79 -23.26
CA LEU A 108 -16.34 -52.31 -23.49
C LEU A 108 -16.70 -51.10 -22.63
N PHE A 109 -16.11 -50.99 -21.43
CA PHE A 109 -16.45 -49.97 -20.44
C PHE A 109 -15.36 -48.91 -20.25
N ARG A 110 -14.28 -48.98 -21.03
CA ARG A 110 -13.12 -48.09 -20.87
C ARG A 110 -12.42 -47.79 -22.20
N ILE A 111 -12.30 -46.50 -22.51
CA ILE A 111 -11.45 -46.02 -23.61
C ILE A 111 -9.97 -46.27 -23.27
N GLN A 112 -9.26 -46.85 -24.23
CA GLN A 112 -7.84 -47.19 -24.14
C GLN A 112 -7.06 -46.26 -25.07
N ASN A 113 -6.68 -45.10 -24.56
CA ASN A 113 -5.74 -44.20 -25.24
C ASN A 113 -4.31 -44.70 -25.05
N ILE A 114 -3.65 -45.03 -26.16
CA ILE A 114 -2.26 -45.48 -26.23
C ILE A 114 -1.47 -44.42 -26.99
N PHE A 115 -0.36 -43.98 -26.42
CA PHE A 115 0.60 -43.11 -27.09
C PHE A 115 1.87 -43.91 -27.40
N MET A 116 2.28 -43.90 -28.65
CA MET A 116 3.47 -44.53 -29.18
C MET A 116 4.42 -43.46 -29.71
N ASP A 117 5.65 -43.47 -29.22
CA ASP A 117 6.72 -42.64 -29.74
C ASP A 117 7.08 -43.07 -31.19
N ASP A 118 7.57 -42.12 -31.99
CA ASP A 118 8.02 -42.30 -33.38
C ASP A 118 7.02 -42.97 -34.35
N LEU A 119 5.72 -42.96 -34.02
CA LEU A 119 4.66 -43.46 -34.90
C LEU A 119 4.55 -42.67 -36.22
N TYR A 120 4.80 -41.36 -36.13
CA TYR A 120 4.72 -40.41 -37.22
C TYR A 120 6.06 -39.68 -37.41
N ARG A 121 6.58 -39.67 -38.64
CA ARG A 121 7.64 -38.73 -39.05
C ARG A 121 7.01 -37.47 -39.58
N TYR A 122 7.59 -36.33 -39.27
CA TYR A 122 7.28 -35.04 -39.88
C TYR A 122 8.53 -34.15 -39.80
N SER A 123 8.64 -33.15 -40.67
CA SER A 123 9.75 -32.21 -40.65
C SER A 123 9.61 -31.24 -39.46
N ARG A 124 10.43 -31.43 -38.42
CA ARG A 124 10.51 -30.50 -37.27
C ARG A 124 10.88 -29.08 -37.70
N GLN A 125 11.65 -28.91 -38.79
CA GLN A 125 11.97 -27.61 -39.35
C GLN A 125 10.72 -26.94 -39.94
N LYS A 126 9.96 -27.65 -40.79
CA LYS A 126 8.70 -27.13 -41.35
C LYS A 126 7.68 -26.84 -40.26
N LEU A 127 7.61 -27.68 -39.22
CA LEU A 127 6.74 -27.42 -38.06
C LEU A 127 7.15 -26.14 -37.32
N ASN A 128 8.43 -25.98 -36.99
CA ASN A 128 8.89 -24.76 -36.29
C ASN A 128 8.70 -23.49 -37.14
N GLN A 129 8.84 -23.59 -38.47
CA GLN A 129 8.48 -22.50 -39.39
C GLN A 129 6.98 -22.22 -39.36
N ARG A 130 6.13 -23.25 -39.50
CA ARG A 130 4.67 -23.08 -39.47
C ARG A 130 4.17 -22.49 -38.15
N ILE A 131 4.79 -22.89 -37.02
CA ILE A 131 4.51 -22.31 -35.69
C ILE A 131 4.93 -20.84 -35.62
N SER A 132 6.11 -20.46 -36.13
CA SER A 132 6.52 -19.05 -36.14
C SER A 132 5.68 -18.20 -37.09
N GLU A 133 5.01 -18.85 -38.06
CA GLU A 133 4.11 -18.22 -39.00
C GLU A 133 2.69 -17.95 -38.45
N LEU A 134 2.28 -18.63 -37.37
CA LEU A 134 0.97 -18.47 -36.71
C LEU A 134 0.66 -17.01 -36.37
N HIS A 135 -0.59 -16.62 -36.57
CA HIS A 135 -1.10 -15.28 -36.28
C HIS A 135 -0.96 -14.93 -34.79
N CYS A 136 -1.28 -15.87 -33.90
CA CYS A 136 -1.14 -15.73 -32.45
C CYS A 136 0.32 -15.50 -32.00
N MET A 137 1.31 -15.91 -32.81
CA MET A 137 2.74 -15.71 -32.53
C MET A 137 3.29 -14.35 -33.03
N LYS A 138 2.54 -13.67 -33.91
CA LYS A 138 2.93 -12.42 -34.58
C LYS A 138 2.13 -11.19 -34.16
N ARG A 139 0.85 -11.35 -33.77
CA ARG A 139 -0.01 -10.21 -33.44
C ARG A 139 0.46 -9.46 -32.18
N HIS A 140 0.05 -8.20 -32.08
CA HIS A 140 0.06 -7.52 -30.79
C HIS A 140 -0.94 -8.19 -29.85
N TYR A 141 -0.52 -8.40 -28.60
CA TYR A 141 -1.31 -8.99 -27.54
C TYR A 141 -1.70 -7.95 -26.50
N ILE A 142 -2.76 -8.23 -25.77
CA ILE A 142 -3.20 -7.55 -24.56
C ILE A 142 -2.49 -8.22 -23.38
N GLU A 143 -1.69 -7.47 -22.64
CA GLU A 143 -1.09 -7.92 -21.37
C GLU A 143 -2.19 -8.27 -20.35
N PRO A 144 -2.06 -9.37 -19.59
CA PRO A 144 -2.95 -9.64 -18.46
C PRO A 144 -2.81 -8.52 -17.40
N GLN A 145 -3.94 -8.11 -16.82
CA GLN A 145 -3.99 -7.09 -15.77
C GLN A 145 -4.76 -7.64 -14.59
N ASN A 146 -4.18 -7.56 -13.39
CA ASN A 146 -4.88 -7.92 -12.16
C ASN A 146 -6.12 -7.06 -11.94
N VAL A 147 -7.05 -7.56 -11.14
CA VAL A 147 -8.15 -6.77 -10.58
C VAL A 147 -7.63 -5.47 -9.95
N ALA A 148 -8.32 -4.37 -10.22
CA ALA A 148 -7.96 -3.03 -9.73
C ALA A 148 -9.10 -2.41 -8.91
N PHE A 149 -8.81 -1.28 -8.25
CA PHE A 149 -9.78 -0.59 -7.41
C PHE A 149 -9.80 0.91 -7.69
N GLN A 150 -11.00 1.50 -7.76
CA GLN A 150 -11.18 2.92 -8.02
C GLN A 150 -12.06 3.55 -6.93
N TYR A 151 -11.57 4.59 -6.28
CA TYR A 151 -12.33 5.31 -5.26
C TYR A 151 -13.53 6.04 -5.88
N SER A 152 -14.72 5.81 -5.32
CA SER A 152 -15.97 6.48 -5.67
C SER A 152 -16.81 6.69 -4.40
N ASN A 153 -17.15 7.96 -4.13
CA ASN A 153 -18.12 8.38 -3.11
C ASN A 153 -18.01 7.67 -1.74
N GLY A 154 -16.79 7.56 -1.18
CA GLY A 154 -16.56 7.01 0.16
C GLY A 154 -16.22 5.52 0.21
N SER A 155 -16.12 4.84 -0.94
CA SER A 155 -15.71 3.43 -1.04
C SER A 155 -14.87 3.19 -2.30
N PHE A 156 -14.33 1.98 -2.47
CA PHE A 156 -13.68 1.55 -3.71
C PHE A 156 -14.56 0.61 -4.53
N LEU A 157 -14.78 0.97 -5.79
CA LEU A 157 -15.34 0.08 -6.80
C LEU A 157 -14.27 -0.93 -7.24
N VAL A 158 -14.69 -2.15 -7.54
CA VAL A 158 -13.82 -3.20 -8.09
C VAL A 158 -13.85 -3.11 -9.61
N ILE A 159 -12.69 -3.00 -10.23
CA ILE A 159 -12.51 -3.10 -11.68
C ILE A 159 -11.99 -4.51 -11.96
N PRO A 160 -12.76 -5.37 -12.67
CA PRO A 160 -12.35 -6.75 -12.93
C PRO A 160 -11.01 -6.87 -13.65
N GLU A 161 -10.33 -7.98 -13.41
CA GLU A 161 -9.11 -8.35 -14.13
C GLU A 161 -9.31 -8.45 -15.64
N VAL A 162 -8.24 -8.19 -16.38
CA VAL A 162 -8.17 -8.46 -17.83
C VAL A 162 -7.32 -9.70 -18.01
N TYR A 163 -7.89 -10.76 -18.58
CA TYR A 163 -7.14 -12.00 -18.80
C TYR A 163 -6.02 -11.88 -19.84
N GLY A 164 -6.12 -10.91 -20.76
CA GLY A 164 -5.17 -10.74 -21.85
C GLY A 164 -5.14 -11.93 -22.81
N ASP A 165 -4.22 -11.91 -23.77
CA ASP A 165 -3.98 -13.00 -24.73
C ASP A 165 -2.48 -13.21 -25.03
N LYS A 166 -1.61 -12.75 -24.12
CA LYS A 166 -0.16 -12.92 -24.20
C LYS A 166 0.25 -14.39 -24.07
N ILE A 167 0.90 -14.92 -25.10
CA ILE A 167 1.27 -16.33 -25.18
C ILE A 167 2.63 -16.62 -24.54
N ILE A 168 2.65 -17.66 -23.70
CA ILE A 168 3.87 -18.29 -23.18
C ILE A 168 4.48 -19.13 -24.30
N LYS A 169 5.30 -18.51 -25.15
CA LYS A 169 5.81 -19.09 -26.42
C LYS A 169 6.39 -20.50 -26.27
N GLY A 170 7.20 -20.75 -25.23
CA GLY A 170 7.77 -22.08 -24.98
C GLY A 170 6.74 -23.16 -24.67
N LYS A 171 5.66 -22.79 -23.95
CA LYS A 171 4.55 -23.69 -23.63
C LYS A 171 3.72 -24.00 -24.88
N LEU A 172 3.38 -22.98 -25.68
CA LEU A 172 2.69 -23.16 -26.97
C LEU A 172 3.46 -24.12 -27.88
N ILE A 173 4.76 -23.86 -28.11
CA ILE A 173 5.60 -24.70 -28.97
C ILE A 173 5.60 -26.14 -28.46
N SER A 174 5.81 -26.35 -27.16
CA SER A 174 5.80 -27.67 -26.54
C SER A 174 4.48 -28.41 -26.77
N GLU A 175 3.34 -27.78 -26.48
CA GLU A 175 2.03 -28.40 -26.63
C GLU A 175 1.67 -28.68 -28.10
N ILE A 176 2.11 -27.86 -29.06
CA ILE A 176 1.95 -28.17 -30.50
C ILE A 176 2.77 -29.40 -30.89
N HIS A 177 4.05 -29.48 -30.49
CA HIS A 177 4.89 -30.67 -30.76
C HIS A 177 4.29 -31.94 -30.12
N THR A 178 3.84 -31.86 -28.87
CA THR A 178 3.16 -32.97 -28.18
C THR A 178 1.86 -33.36 -28.89
N SER A 179 1.05 -32.39 -29.34
CA SER A 179 -0.20 -32.64 -30.05
C SER A 179 0.02 -33.40 -31.36
N ILE A 180 1.02 -32.99 -32.15
CA ILE A 180 1.31 -33.62 -33.45
C ILE A 180 1.94 -35.00 -33.28
N ALA A 181 2.87 -35.18 -32.33
CA ALA A 181 3.43 -36.50 -32.01
C ALA A 181 2.33 -37.49 -31.57
N ASN A 182 1.40 -37.03 -30.73
CA ASN A 182 0.27 -37.81 -30.23
C ASN A 182 -0.93 -37.85 -31.21
N GLY A 183 -0.83 -37.26 -32.40
CA GLY A 183 -1.89 -37.21 -33.40
C GLY A 183 -3.20 -36.56 -32.92
N MET A 184 -3.17 -35.66 -31.94
CA MET A 184 -4.37 -34.95 -31.49
C MET A 184 -4.84 -33.98 -32.58
N LYS A 185 -6.14 -33.92 -32.88
CA LYS A 185 -6.71 -32.99 -33.89
C LYS A 185 -7.10 -31.61 -33.34
N THR A 186 -7.08 -31.45 -32.02
CA THR A 186 -7.48 -30.22 -31.33
C THR A 186 -6.48 -29.89 -30.22
N LEU A 187 -6.14 -28.61 -30.10
CA LEU A 187 -5.31 -28.05 -29.05
C LEU A 187 -5.96 -26.75 -28.57
N ASP A 188 -6.63 -26.79 -27.42
CA ASP A 188 -7.13 -25.58 -26.77
C ASP A 188 -6.04 -24.91 -25.94
N LEU A 189 -5.74 -23.64 -26.26
CA LEU A 189 -4.65 -22.89 -25.64
C LEU A 189 -4.97 -22.41 -24.23
N ASN A 190 -6.25 -22.28 -23.85
CA ASN A 190 -6.64 -22.03 -22.47
C ASN A 190 -6.51 -23.29 -21.62
N GLU A 191 -7.06 -24.43 -22.06
CA GLU A 191 -6.98 -25.70 -21.32
C GLU A 191 -5.53 -26.13 -21.07
N LYS A 192 -4.64 -25.88 -22.03
CA LYS A 192 -3.19 -26.17 -21.89
C LYS A 192 -2.39 -25.09 -21.16
N ASN A 193 -3.03 -24.01 -20.70
CA ASN A 193 -2.38 -22.89 -20.01
C ASN A 193 -1.23 -22.27 -20.83
N CYS A 194 -1.46 -22.03 -22.12
CA CYS A 194 -0.49 -21.43 -23.04
C CYS A 194 -0.41 -19.90 -22.96
N TYR A 195 -1.20 -19.26 -22.09
CA TYR A 195 -1.26 -17.82 -21.90
C TYR A 195 -0.77 -17.40 -20.51
N GLU A 196 -0.16 -16.21 -20.43
CA GLU A 196 -0.01 -15.51 -19.15
C GLU A 196 -1.41 -15.07 -18.66
N ASN A 197 -1.68 -15.25 -17.37
CA ASN A 197 -2.95 -14.94 -16.73
C ASN A 197 -2.74 -13.91 -15.61
N PRO A 198 -3.76 -13.10 -15.27
CA PRO A 198 -3.71 -12.24 -14.10
C PRO A 198 -3.48 -13.08 -12.84
N ARG A 199 -2.57 -12.62 -11.98
CA ARG A 199 -2.24 -13.26 -10.70
C ARG A 199 -3.37 -13.12 -9.69
N TYR A 200 -4.10 -12.01 -9.75
CA TYR A 200 -5.21 -11.69 -8.85
C TYR A 200 -6.48 -11.32 -9.62
N THR A 201 -7.57 -11.97 -9.25
CA THR A 201 -8.92 -11.78 -9.81
C THR A 201 -9.87 -11.20 -8.78
N VAL A 202 -11.07 -10.79 -9.20
CA VAL A 202 -12.19 -10.42 -8.29
C VAL A 202 -12.51 -11.48 -7.24
N HIS A 203 -12.14 -12.74 -7.48
CA HIS A 203 -12.34 -13.88 -6.58
C HIS A 203 -11.12 -14.22 -5.72
N SER A 204 -9.96 -13.61 -5.96
CA SER A 204 -8.76 -13.82 -5.13
C SER A 204 -8.97 -13.30 -3.71
N GLN A 205 -8.57 -14.10 -2.73
CA GLN A 205 -8.73 -13.76 -1.32
C GLN A 205 -7.95 -12.49 -0.93
N GLU A 206 -6.82 -12.24 -1.60
CA GLU A 206 -6.00 -11.05 -1.51
C GLU A 206 -6.74 -9.81 -2.02
N ALA A 207 -7.43 -9.89 -3.16
CA ALA A 207 -8.23 -8.79 -3.69
C ALA A 207 -9.42 -8.45 -2.78
N ILE A 208 -10.10 -9.47 -2.24
CA ILE A 208 -11.19 -9.28 -1.27
C ILE A 208 -10.69 -8.58 0.01
N ARG A 209 -9.51 -8.97 0.51
CA ARG A 209 -8.86 -8.31 1.66
C ARG A 209 -8.45 -6.88 1.33
N ALA A 210 -7.81 -6.67 0.18
CA ALA A 210 -7.37 -5.36 -0.31
C ALA A 210 -8.55 -4.38 -0.36
N LYS A 211 -9.66 -4.78 -0.99
CA LYS A 211 -10.88 -3.95 -1.05
C LYS A 211 -11.39 -3.58 0.34
N LYS A 212 -11.51 -4.56 1.25
CA LYS A 212 -12.00 -4.33 2.62
C LYS A 212 -11.10 -3.34 3.38
N THR A 213 -9.78 -3.48 3.26
CA THR A 213 -8.82 -2.57 3.91
C THR A 213 -8.85 -1.17 3.27
N LEU A 214 -8.94 -1.07 1.95
CA LEU A 214 -9.08 0.20 1.23
C LEU A 214 -10.37 0.95 1.67
N ASP A 215 -11.51 0.27 1.69
CA ASP A 215 -12.79 0.82 2.16
C ASP A 215 -12.71 1.27 3.63
N HIS A 216 -12.08 0.47 4.49
CA HIS A 216 -11.91 0.77 5.91
C HIS A 216 -11.04 2.00 6.14
N TYR A 217 -9.93 2.16 5.41
CA TYR A 217 -9.06 3.33 5.59
C TYR A 217 -9.72 4.62 5.10
N VAL A 218 -10.57 4.58 4.07
CA VAL A 218 -11.30 5.78 3.59
C VAL A 218 -12.59 6.08 4.35
N SER A 219 -13.05 5.19 5.25
CA SER A 219 -14.10 5.54 6.21
C SER A 219 -13.61 6.44 7.35
N ALA A 220 -12.29 6.56 7.53
CA ALA A 220 -11.72 7.47 8.52
C ALA A 220 -12.06 8.93 8.20
N LYS A 221 -12.39 9.69 9.24
CA LYS A 221 -12.70 11.13 9.17
C LYS A 221 -12.15 11.82 10.42
N ILE A 222 -11.30 12.82 10.21
CA ILE A 222 -10.70 13.60 11.30
C ILE A 222 -11.19 15.03 11.16
N VAL A 223 -11.83 15.56 12.21
CA VAL A 223 -12.12 16.98 12.37
C VAL A 223 -11.07 17.54 13.32
N TYR A 224 -10.09 18.25 12.78
CA TYR A 224 -9.07 18.94 13.55
C TYR A 224 -9.64 20.26 14.08
N GLN A 225 -9.52 20.49 15.38
CA GLN A 225 -9.94 21.74 16.03
C GLN A 225 -8.75 22.65 16.34
N PHE A 226 -8.95 23.95 16.12
CA PHE A 226 -7.97 25.04 16.24
C PHE A 226 -8.64 26.30 16.83
N GLY A 227 -9.17 26.18 18.06
CA GLY A 227 -10.06 27.17 18.64
C GLY A 227 -11.40 27.19 17.92
N SER A 228 -11.90 28.38 17.58
CA SER A 228 -13.09 28.60 16.74
C SER A 228 -12.99 28.06 15.30
N ARG A 229 -11.83 27.59 14.84
CA ARG A 229 -11.56 27.13 13.46
C ARG A 229 -11.38 25.62 13.40
N SER A 230 -11.80 24.99 12.29
CA SER A 230 -11.64 23.55 12.07
C SER A 230 -11.11 23.19 10.67
N GLU A 231 -10.49 22.02 10.56
CA GLU A 231 -10.04 21.41 9.30
C GLU A 231 -10.55 19.96 9.19
N VAL A 232 -11.04 19.56 8.02
CA VAL A 232 -11.65 18.24 7.81
C VAL A 232 -10.83 17.38 6.86
N LEU A 233 -10.25 16.32 7.40
CA LEU A 233 -9.62 15.23 6.65
C LEU A 233 -10.61 14.06 6.51
N ASN A 234 -10.78 13.53 5.31
CA ASN A 234 -11.73 12.46 5.01
C ASN A 234 -11.27 11.57 3.84
N GLY A 235 -12.05 10.52 3.53
CA GLY A 235 -11.81 9.59 2.43
C GLY A 235 -11.44 10.21 1.08
N ARG A 236 -11.92 11.42 0.73
CA ARG A 236 -11.57 12.12 -0.54
C ARG A 236 -10.11 12.60 -0.58
N LEU A 237 -9.48 12.83 0.57
CA LEU A 237 -8.05 13.08 0.70
C LEU A 237 -7.31 11.76 0.92
N ILE A 238 -7.78 10.93 1.86
CA ILE A 238 -7.09 9.69 2.27
C ILE A 238 -6.90 8.71 1.10
N ASN A 239 -7.88 8.55 0.18
CA ASN A 239 -7.71 7.65 -0.97
C ASN A 239 -6.47 7.97 -1.84
N ARG A 240 -6.08 9.24 -1.92
CA ARG A 240 -4.89 9.69 -2.68
C ARG A 240 -3.57 9.33 -1.99
N TRP A 241 -3.64 8.81 -0.76
CA TRP A 241 -2.50 8.36 0.02
C TRP A 241 -2.39 6.84 0.04
N LEU A 242 -3.37 6.12 -0.51
CA LEU A 242 -3.38 4.66 -0.54
C LEU A 242 -2.84 4.12 -1.87
N SER A 243 -2.07 3.04 -1.80
CA SER A 243 -1.68 2.25 -2.96
C SER A 243 -1.69 0.76 -2.63
N LEU A 244 -1.57 -0.08 -3.65
CA LEU A 244 -1.31 -1.51 -3.51
C LEU A 244 0.13 -1.83 -3.92
N ASP A 245 0.66 -2.93 -3.40
CA ASP A 245 1.87 -3.57 -3.92
C ASP A 245 1.57 -4.80 -4.78
N ASP A 246 2.63 -5.42 -5.32
CA ASP A 246 2.55 -6.58 -6.21
C ASP A 246 1.93 -7.84 -5.58
N ALA A 247 1.63 -7.80 -4.27
CA ALA A 247 0.95 -8.85 -3.52
C ALA A 247 -0.42 -8.38 -2.96
N MET A 248 -0.94 -7.26 -3.46
CA MET A 248 -2.23 -6.64 -3.09
C MET A 248 -2.31 -6.17 -1.63
N ASN A 249 -1.19 -5.87 -0.97
CA ASN A 249 -1.22 -5.27 0.35
C ASN A 249 -1.44 -3.75 0.24
N VAL A 250 -2.36 -3.21 1.05
CA VAL A 250 -2.60 -1.76 1.12
C VAL A 250 -1.45 -1.06 1.84
N LYS A 251 -0.84 -0.11 1.15
CA LYS A 251 0.21 0.77 1.68
C LYS A 251 -0.32 2.19 1.83
N ILE A 252 0.04 2.84 2.93
CA ILE A 252 -0.23 4.25 3.18
C ILE A 252 1.03 5.06 2.88
N ASN A 253 0.92 6.09 2.05
CA ASN A 253 2.01 7.00 1.72
C ASN A 253 2.32 7.93 2.89
N LYS A 254 3.24 7.52 3.77
CA LYS A 254 3.66 8.28 4.94
C LYS A 254 4.14 9.71 4.62
N ARG A 255 4.72 9.95 3.44
CA ARG A 255 5.10 11.31 3.01
C ARG A 255 3.88 12.21 2.79
N ALA A 256 2.75 11.66 2.36
CA ALA A 256 1.53 12.43 2.19
C ALA A 256 0.93 12.85 3.55
N ILE A 257 1.00 11.99 4.57
CA ILE A 257 0.63 12.32 5.95
C ILE A 257 1.55 13.44 6.50
N ILE A 258 2.87 13.27 6.38
CA ILE A 258 3.86 14.29 6.80
C ILE A 258 3.58 15.64 6.12
N ASN A 259 3.32 15.64 4.81
CA ASN A 259 3.00 16.86 4.07
C ASN A 259 1.69 17.51 4.54
N TYR A 260 0.66 16.72 4.86
CA TYR A 260 -0.60 17.24 5.39
C TYR A 260 -0.41 17.89 6.77
N ILE A 261 0.30 17.23 7.69
CA ILE A 261 0.61 17.80 9.01
C ILE A 261 1.51 19.04 8.90
N ASN A 262 2.46 19.08 7.97
CA ASN A 262 3.28 20.27 7.68
C ASN A 262 2.42 21.45 7.17
N ILE A 263 1.41 21.18 6.34
CA ILE A 263 0.43 22.22 5.91
C ILE A 263 -0.36 22.77 7.11
N LEU A 264 -0.79 21.91 8.04
CA LEU A 264 -1.45 22.35 9.28
C LEU A 264 -0.49 23.19 10.14
N SER A 265 0.73 22.72 10.39
CA SER A 265 1.77 23.48 11.11
C SER A 265 1.99 24.86 10.51
N LYS A 266 2.22 24.97 9.20
CA LYS A 266 2.42 26.26 8.53
C LYS A 266 1.23 27.23 8.62
N LYS A 267 0.03 26.71 8.90
CA LYS A 267 -1.20 27.50 8.99
C LYS A 267 -1.59 27.84 10.44
N TYR A 268 -1.18 27.01 11.42
CA TYR A 268 -1.69 27.07 12.79
C TYR A 268 -0.61 27.10 13.89
N ASP A 269 0.67 26.95 13.56
CA ASP A 269 1.76 27.25 14.49
C ASP A 269 1.92 28.77 14.60
N THR A 270 2.04 29.27 15.83
CA THR A 270 2.24 30.71 16.12
C THR A 270 3.59 31.00 16.78
N VAL A 271 4.47 30.00 16.90
CA VAL A 271 5.87 30.23 17.32
C VAL A 271 6.61 31.03 16.25
N GLY A 272 7.19 32.16 16.67
CA GLY A 272 7.98 33.04 15.80
C GLY A 272 7.18 33.89 14.82
N VAL A 273 5.85 33.96 14.93
CA VAL A 273 5.03 34.87 14.11
C VAL A 273 5.02 36.29 14.68
N ASP A 274 4.87 37.26 13.80
CA ASP A 274 4.68 38.66 14.15
C ASP A 274 3.29 38.89 14.74
N ARG A 275 3.20 39.73 15.77
CA ARG A 275 1.95 40.03 16.49
C ARG A 275 1.67 41.52 16.54
N ASN A 276 0.44 41.91 16.19
CA ASN A 276 -0.07 43.24 16.52
C ASN A 276 -0.43 43.26 18.01
N PHE A 277 0.28 44.09 18.79
CA PHE A 277 0.11 44.19 20.23
C PHE A 277 -0.31 45.60 20.62
N ILE A 278 -1.38 45.72 21.40
CA ILE A 278 -1.87 47.01 21.93
C ILE A 278 -1.13 47.27 23.23
N THR A 279 -0.29 48.30 23.26
CA THR A 279 0.54 48.65 24.41
C THR A 279 -0.27 49.31 25.53
N SER A 280 0.28 49.32 26.74
CA SER A 280 -0.26 50.05 27.89
C SER A 280 -0.49 51.55 27.65
N TYR A 281 0.08 52.12 26.58
CA TYR A 281 -0.12 53.52 26.16
C TYR A 281 -1.17 53.70 25.06
N GLY A 282 -1.91 52.64 24.69
CA GLY A 282 -2.97 52.69 23.69
C GLY A 282 -2.48 52.81 22.24
N ARG A 283 -1.21 52.50 21.97
CA ARG A 283 -0.67 52.39 20.60
C ARG A 283 -0.54 50.93 20.21
N THR A 284 -0.76 50.61 18.93
CA THR A 284 -0.46 49.27 18.40
C THR A 284 0.97 49.24 17.89
N VAL A 285 1.74 48.23 18.30
CA VAL A 285 3.09 47.92 17.81
C VAL A 285 3.09 46.54 17.16
N VAL A 286 4.02 46.32 16.21
CA VAL A 286 4.27 44.97 15.67
C VAL A 286 5.42 44.36 16.44
N VAL A 287 5.16 43.31 17.20
CA VAL A 287 6.15 42.55 17.95
C VAL A 287 6.62 41.41 17.07
N HIS A 288 7.85 41.51 16.58
CA HIS A 288 8.41 40.54 15.63
C HIS A 288 8.97 39.30 16.35
N GLY A 289 8.60 38.11 15.86
CA GLY A 289 9.17 36.85 16.30
C GLY A 289 9.11 36.56 17.82
N GLY A 290 10.20 36.01 18.35
CA GLY A 290 10.26 35.37 19.67
C GLY A 290 9.91 33.87 19.63
N LEU A 291 9.81 33.23 20.79
CA LEU A 291 9.53 31.78 20.90
C LEU A 291 8.13 31.45 21.43
N TYR A 292 7.33 32.44 21.80
CA TYR A 292 5.95 32.24 22.24
C TYR A 292 5.02 31.77 21.11
N GLY A 293 4.04 30.96 21.48
CA GLY A 293 2.97 30.51 20.59
C GLY A 293 2.79 29.00 20.59
N TRP A 294 1.92 28.55 19.69
CA TRP A 294 1.61 27.14 19.48
C TRP A 294 2.58 26.49 18.49
N LYS A 295 2.91 25.22 18.74
CA LYS A 295 3.73 24.41 17.84
C LYS A 295 3.27 22.97 17.83
N ILE A 296 2.70 22.51 16.72
CA ILE A 296 2.27 21.12 16.53
C ILE A 296 3.48 20.18 16.64
N ASN A 297 3.29 19.08 17.38
CA ASN A 297 4.24 17.98 17.40
C ASN A 297 4.06 17.13 16.14
N GLN A 298 4.71 17.54 15.05
CA GLN A 298 4.53 16.90 13.75
C GLN A 298 4.88 15.40 13.76
N GLU A 299 5.86 14.98 14.57
CA GLU A 299 6.24 13.56 14.67
C GLU A 299 5.14 12.72 15.35
N ALA A 300 4.68 13.17 16.52
CA ALA A 300 3.61 12.50 17.24
C ALA A 300 2.28 12.52 16.46
N GLU A 301 1.93 13.65 15.85
CA GLU A 301 0.67 13.78 15.10
C GLU A 301 0.69 12.95 13.79
N VAL A 302 1.83 12.83 13.11
CA VAL A 302 1.96 11.91 11.95
C VAL A 302 1.72 10.46 12.36
N ALA A 303 2.24 10.04 13.53
CA ALA A 303 2.01 8.69 14.05
C ALA A 303 0.54 8.47 14.45
N ALA A 304 -0.05 9.42 15.19
CA ALA A 304 -1.45 9.38 15.61
C ALA A 304 -2.41 9.33 14.40
N LEU A 305 -2.18 10.17 13.39
CA LEU A 305 -3.00 10.20 12.18
C LEU A 305 -2.86 8.91 11.35
N GLU A 306 -1.66 8.32 11.27
CA GLU A 306 -1.46 7.03 10.59
C GLU A 306 -2.31 5.92 11.24
N GLU A 307 -2.38 5.88 12.58
CA GLU A 307 -3.20 4.89 13.31
C GLU A 307 -4.70 5.17 13.23
N ILE A 308 -5.15 6.43 13.29
CA ILE A 308 -6.57 6.80 13.11
C ILE A 308 -7.08 6.35 11.72
N ILE A 309 -6.25 6.52 10.68
CA ILE A 309 -6.58 6.03 9.33
C ILE A 309 -6.65 4.51 9.30
N LYS A 310 -5.71 3.80 9.93
CA LYS A 310 -5.72 2.33 9.99
C LYS A 310 -6.94 1.76 10.71
N GLN A 311 -7.45 2.48 11.71
CA GLN A 311 -8.65 2.10 12.48
C GLN A 311 -9.96 2.47 11.77
N GLY A 312 -9.92 3.27 10.70
CA GLY A 312 -11.12 3.63 9.91
C GLY A 312 -12.17 4.47 10.65
N ILE A 313 -11.81 5.08 11.79
CA ILE A 313 -12.74 5.75 12.72
C ILE A 313 -12.99 7.22 12.37
N THR A 314 -14.13 7.74 12.84
CA THR A 314 -14.38 9.19 12.87
C THR A 314 -14.00 9.75 14.23
N VAL A 315 -13.16 10.80 14.25
CA VAL A 315 -12.74 11.50 15.47
C VAL A 315 -12.75 13.02 15.29
N GLU A 316 -12.87 13.72 16.41
CA GLU A 316 -12.71 15.16 16.52
C GLU A 316 -11.64 15.41 17.59
N LYS A 317 -10.56 16.12 17.24
CA LYS A 317 -9.38 16.30 18.12
C LYS A 317 -8.65 17.62 17.85
N GLU A 318 -7.93 18.12 18.85
CA GLU A 318 -6.76 18.97 18.58
C GLU A 318 -5.59 18.12 18.05
N PRO A 319 -4.63 18.69 17.31
CA PRO A 319 -3.32 18.08 17.11
C PRO A 319 -2.55 17.88 18.43
N GLU A 320 -1.59 16.97 18.44
CA GLU A 320 -0.53 16.94 19.44
C GLU A 320 0.34 18.20 19.33
N TYR A 321 0.78 18.75 20.48
CA TYR A 321 1.58 19.98 20.54
C TYR A 321 2.88 19.77 21.31
N VAL A 322 3.97 20.34 20.81
CA VAL A 322 5.24 20.52 21.56
C VAL A 322 5.10 21.69 22.53
N GLN A 323 4.35 22.71 22.12
CA GLN A 323 4.19 23.95 22.87
C GLN A 323 2.77 24.49 22.66
N LYS A 324 2.15 24.96 23.75
CA LYS A 324 0.85 25.62 23.76
C LYS A 324 1.03 27.10 24.15
N ALA A 325 0.11 27.94 23.71
CA ALA A 325 -0.03 29.32 24.18
C ALA A 325 -1.35 29.46 24.97
N VAL A 326 -1.58 30.62 25.60
CA VAL A 326 -2.73 30.84 26.51
C VAL A 326 -4.07 30.73 25.80
N SER A 327 -4.19 31.26 24.58
CA SER A 327 -5.43 31.29 23.80
C SER A 327 -5.23 30.67 22.41
N ARG A 328 -6.30 30.10 21.84
CA ARG A 328 -6.30 29.55 20.47
C ARG A 328 -6.96 30.47 19.42
N GLU A 329 -7.55 31.58 19.87
CA GLU A 329 -8.10 32.64 19.03
C GLU A 329 -7.00 33.55 18.48
N GLU A 330 -7.37 34.61 17.75
CA GLU A 330 -6.42 35.48 17.03
C GLU A 330 -5.41 36.17 17.96
N ASN A 331 -5.86 36.65 19.12
CA ASN A 331 -4.97 37.03 20.22
C ASN A 331 -4.59 35.77 21.01
N ASP A 332 -3.43 35.17 20.69
CA ASP A 332 -2.91 34.00 21.40
C ASP A 332 -2.19 34.34 22.72
N ILE A 333 -1.88 35.63 22.96
CA ILE A 333 -1.32 36.17 24.22
C ILE A 333 -2.42 36.20 25.31
N GLY A 334 -3.62 36.65 24.96
CA GLY A 334 -4.72 36.86 25.92
C GLY A 334 -4.50 38.10 26.80
N ASP A 335 -5.14 38.12 27.97
CA ASP A 335 -5.23 39.31 28.85
C ASP A 335 -4.38 39.22 30.13
N THR A 336 -3.58 38.17 30.26
CA THR A 336 -2.61 37.96 31.35
C THR A 336 -1.22 37.85 30.76
N TYR A 337 -0.39 38.89 30.91
CA TYR A 337 0.93 39.00 30.29
C TYR A 337 1.83 40.01 31.01
N VAL A 338 3.14 39.89 30.80
CA VAL A 338 4.11 40.94 31.10
C VAL A 338 4.43 41.72 29.83
N GLU A 339 4.35 43.03 29.90
CA GLU A 339 4.74 43.95 28.83
C GLU A 339 6.06 44.64 29.20
N VAL A 340 7.06 44.62 28.31
CA VAL A 340 8.34 45.32 28.51
C VAL A 340 8.66 46.22 27.31
N ASN A 341 8.63 47.52 27.54
CA ASN A 341 8.98 48.52 26.56
C ASN A 341 10.46 48.90 26.71
N ILE A 342 11.30 48.42 25.79
CA ILE A 342 12.75 48.63 25.80
C ILE A 342 13.10 50.10 25.54
N THR A 343 12.40 50.79 24.62
CA THR A 343 12.67 52.21 24.31
C THR A 343 12.44 53.12 25.51
N ARG A 344 11.38 52.85 26.29
CA ARG A 344 10.99 53.64 27.46
C ARG A 344 11.59 53.15 28.78
N GLN A 345 12.18 51.96 28.78
CA GLN A 345 12.69 51.27 29.97
C GLN A 345 11.62 51.12 31.06
N HIS A 346 10.47 50.58 30.69
CA HIS A 346 9.33 50.38 31.60
C HIS A 346 8.66 49.03 31.38
N LEU A 347 8.09 48.45 32.44
CA LEU A 347 7.40 47.17 32.46
C LEU A 347 6.02 47.31 33.09
N TRP A 348 5.04 46.59 32.54
CA TRP A 348 3.72 46.34 33.15
C TRP A 348 3.51 44.85 33.32
N PHE A 349 2.72 44.47 34.32
CA PHE A 349 2.24 43.12 34.48
C PHE A 349 0.72 43.12 34.66
N TYR A 350 0.02 42.40 33.79
CA TYR A 350 -1.44 42.27 33.78
C TYR A 350 -1.86 40.86 34.15
N ILE A 351 -2.96 40.76 34.91
CA ILE A 351 -3.72 39.52 35.12
C ILE A 351 -5.20 39.84 34.86
N ASP A 352 -5.83 39.04 34.00
CA ASP A 352 -7.23 39.16 33.60
C ASP A 352 -7.61 40.60 33.17
N GLY A 353 -6.74 41.22 32.36
CA GLY A 353 -6.88 42.58 31.85
C GLY A 353 -6.65 43.70 32.89
N LYS A 354 -6.28 43.35 34.13
CA LYS A 354 -6.07 44.32 35.21
C LYS A 354 -4.58 44.51 35.49
N LEU A 355 -4.14 45.76 35.56
CA LEU A 355 -2.78 46.11 35.92
C LEU A 355 -2.49 45.69 37.37
N VAL A 356 -1.50 44.81 37.55
CA VAL A 356 -1.06 44.29 38.85
C VAL A 356 0.04 45.16 39.44
N CYS A 357 1.01 45.53 38.60
CA CYS A 357 2.09 46.45 38.93
C CYS A 357 2.76 46.97 37.64
N GLU A 358 3.32 48.17 37.71
CA GLU A 358 4.18 48.75 36.68
C GLU A 358 5.47 49.30 37.30
N SER A 359 6.55 49.40 36.52
CA SER A 359 7.79 50.03 36.98
C SER A 359 8.76 50.38 35.87
N ASN A 360 9.58 51.40 36.12
CA ASN A 360 10.82 51.60 35.38
C ASN A 360 11.77 50.42 35.61
N VAL A 361 12.46 49.99 34.56
CA VAL A 361 13.39 48.84 34.57
C VAL A 361 14.79 49.26 34.11
N VAL A 362 15.75 48.32 34.14
CA VAL A 362 16.98 48.45 33.34
C VAL A 362 17.20 47.18 32.54
N THR A 363 17.19 47.28 31.22
CA THR A 363 17.39 46.15 30.30
C THR A 363 18.86 46.03 29.87
N GLY A 364 19.12 45.07 28.98
CA GLY A 364 20.43 44.77 28.40
C GLY A 364 21.06 45.96 27.67
N ASN A 365 22.39 46.08 27.73
CA ASN A 365 23.11 47.19 27.09
C ASN A 365 23.43 46.90 25.61
N PRO A 366 22.74 47.55 24.63
CA PRO A 366 23.00 47.32 23.21
C PRO A 366 24.41 47.77 22.78
N ASN A 367 24.92 48.86 23.36
CA ASN A 367 26.26 49.40 23.05
C ASN A 367 27.42 48.49 23.51
N ARG A 368 27.12 47.43 24.28
CA ARG A 368 28.08 46.40 24.70
C ARG A 368 27.81 45.03 24.06
N GLY A 369 26.90 44.95 23.08
CA GLY A 369 26.49 43.69 22.47
C GLY A 369 25.57 42.83 23.34
N PHE A 370 24.98 43.41 24.39
CA PHE A 370 24.13 42.72 25.36
C PHE A 370 22.69 43.23 25.34
N ALA A 371 22.15 43.58 24.16
CA ALA A 371 20.76 43.98 24.04
C ALA A 371 19.82 42.89 24.57
N THR A 372 18.77 43.27 25.29
CA THR A 372 17.66 42.35 25.58
C THR A 372 16.94 42.02 24.27
N ALA A 373 16.69 40.74 24.01
CA ALA A 373 16.01 40.32 22.79
C ALA A 373 14.54 40.79 22.80
N VAL A 374 14.13 41.45 21.72
CA VAL A 374 12.72 41.75 21.43
C VAL A 374 12.01 40.52 20.87
N GLY A 375 10.70 40.46 21.06
CA GLY A 375 9.85 39.36 20.63
C GLY A 375 8.85 38.97 21.70
N THR A 376 7.99 37.99 21.38
CA THR A 376 7.08 37.39 22.35
C THR A 376 7.67 36.09 22.90
N TYR A 377 7.75 35.97 24.22
CA TYR A 377 8.27 34.80 24.93
C TYR A 377 7.27 34.31 25.99
N MET A 378 7.61 33.25 26.72
CA MET A 378 6.87 32.83 27.92
C MET A 378 7.81 32.72 29.12
N LEU A 379 7.27 32.85 30.31
CA LEU A 379 7.96 32.44 31.53
C LEU A 379 8.24 30.93 31.48
N VAL A 380 9.50 30.54 31.62
CA VAL A 380 9.93 29.13 31.55
C VAL A 380 9.81 28.43 32.90
N TYR A 381 10.12 29.12 34.00
CA TYR A 381 9.91 28.68 35.39
C TYR A 381 10.08 29.86 36.35
N LYS A 382 9.94 29.61 37.67
CA LYS A 382 10.27 30.56 38.75
C LYS A 382 11.27 29.92 39.72
N GLN A 383 12.30 30.65 40.13
CA GLN A 383 13.23 30.20 41.17
C GLN A 383 13.43 31.29 42.24
N LYS A 384 13.21 30.94 43.51
CA LYS A 384 13.53 31.80 44.66
C LYS A 384 14.96 31.52 45.12
N GLY A 385 15.80 32.54 45.17
CA GLY A 385 17.24 32.42 45.45
C GLY A 385 17.99 31.79 44.28
N ALA A 386 18.67 32.62 43.49
CA ALA A 386 19.51 32.18 42.38
C ALA A 386 20.81 32.98 42.32
N THR A 387 21.88 32.34 41.86
CA THR A 387 23.16 33.00 41.55
C THR A 387 23.34 33.01 40.03
N LEU A 388 23.08 34.16 39.41
CA LEU A 388 23.21 34.35 37.97
C LEU A 388 24.68 34.60 37.64
N THR A 389 25.28 33.75 36.81
CA THR A 389 26.70 33.81 36.45
C THR A 389 26.91 33.97 34.95
N GLY A 390 28.00 34.63 34.58
CA GLY A 390 28.43 34.76 33.19
C GLY A 390 29.85 35.32 33.09
N PRO A 391 30.35 35.61 31.88
CA PRO A 391 31.73 36.04 31.68
C PRO A 391 32.08 37.30 32.48
N GLY A 392 32.85 37.14 33.56
CA GLY A 392 33.28 38.23 34.43
C GLY A 392 32.22 38.76 35.42
N TYR A 393 31.11 38.04 35.67
CA TYR A 393 30.14 38.44 36.70
C TYR A 393 29.46 37.27 37.43
N SER A 394 29.06 37.55 38.66
CA SER A 394 28.15 36.74 39.48
C SER A 394 27.19 37.70 40.20
N ALA A 395 25.90 37.39 40.23
CA ALA A 395 24.89 38.18 40.91
C ALA A 395 23.90 37.28 41.66
N GLU A 396 23.80 37.46 42.97
CA GLU A 396 22.76 36.84 43.79
C GLU A 396 21.46 37.63 43.62
N VAL A 397 20.37 36.92 43.34
CA VAL A 397 19.01 37.46 43.16
C VAL A 397 18.03 36.61 43.96
N ASP A 398 17.03 37.25 44.56
CA ASP A 398 16.01 36.55 45.33
C ASP A 398 14.90 35.99 44.43
N TYR A 399 14.63 36.65 43.30
CA TYR A 399 13.50 36.32 42.42
C TYR A 399 13.97 36.19 40.97
N TRP A 400 14.15 34.95 40.48
CA TRP A 400 14.55 34.65 39.11
C TRP A 400 13.38 34.11 38.27
N MET A 401 13.15 34.73 37.11
CA MET A 401 12.03 34.48 36.19
C MET A 401 12.53 34.47 34.73
N PRO A 402 13.17 33.37 34.27
CA PRO A 402 13.70 33.24 32.90
C PRO A 402 12.61 33.19 31.83
N PHE A 403 12.90 33.79 30.67
CA PHE A 403 12.00 33.79 29.50
C PHE A 403 12.69 33.45 28.17
N TYR A 404 13.99 33.66 28.02
CA TYR A 404 14.70 33.36 26.77
C TYR A 404 16.20 33.12 26.97
N GLY A 405 16.67 31.90 26.74
CA GLY A 405 18.08 31.55 26.89
C GLY A 405 18.58 31.81 28.32
N SER A 406 19.53 32.73 28.47
CA SER A 406 20.02 33.23 29.77
C SER A 406 19.36 34.54 30.23
N MET A 407 18.34 35.04 29.51
CA MET A 407 17.60 36.26 29.85
C MET A 407 16.36 35.95 30.70
N GLY A 408 16.14 36.77 31.72
CA GLY A 408 14.99 36.70 32.61
C GLY A 408 14.67 38.03 33.26
N LEU A 409 13.54 38.09 33.96
CA LEU A 409 13.20 39.15 34.89
C LEU A 409 13.82 38.81 36.26
N HIS A 410 14.43 39.78 36.95
CA HIS A 410 14.87 39.58 38.34
C HIS A 410 15.05 40.89 39.13
N ASP A 411 15.10 40.77 40.46
CA ASP A 411 15.44 41.88 41.33
C ASP A 411 16.90 42.34 41.15
N ALA A 412 17.14 43.62 41.39
CA ALA A 412 18.45 44.23 41.27
C ALA A 412 18.76 45.11 42.47
N ARG A 413 18.91 44.50 43.64
CA ARG A 413 19.19 45.18 44.93
C ARG A 413 20.40 46.14 44.89
N TRP A 414 21.35 45.94 43.97
CA TRP A 414 22.51 46.79 43.75
C TRP A 414 22.23 48.08 42.94
N ARG A 415 20.99 48.29 42.47
CA ARG A 415 20.59 49.50 41.70
C ARG A 415 19.73 50.43 42.55
N HIS A 416 20.13 51.70 42.59
CA HIS A 416 19.35 52.79 43.20
C HIS A 416 18.49 53.57 42.20
N SER A 417 18.62 53.32 40.89
CA SER A 417 17.85 53.98 39.85
C SER A 417 17.57 53.07 38.65
N PHE A 418 16.41 53.30 38.02
CA PHE A 418 15.84 52.52 36.93
C PHE A 418 15.19 53.48 35.92
N GLY A 419 15.04 53.06 34.66
CA GLY A 419 14.43 53.85 33.59
C GLY A 419 15.42 54.70 32.78
N GLY A 420 14.86 55.46 31.82
CA GLY A 420 15.61 56.42 31.00
C GLY A 420 16.74 55.78 30.18
N GLU A 421 17.84 56.50 29.97
CA GLU A 421 18.97 55.98 29.17
C GLU A 421 19.97 55.11 29.95
N ILE A 422 19.64 54.65 31.16
CA ILE A 422 20.58 53.88 32.01
C ILE A 422 21.08 52.64 31.27
N TYR A 423 20.22 51.95 30.52
CA TYR A 423 20.57 50.73 29.78
C TYR A 423 21.71 50.95 28.76
N LYS A 424 21.75 52.12 28.08
CA LYS A 424 22.78 52.47 27.08
C LYS A 424 24.20 52.58 27.67
N ARG A 425 24.33 52.86 28.97
CA ARG A 425 25.63 53.07 29.65
C ARG A 425 25.94 51.98 30.68
N ARG A 426 24.95 51.66 31.53
CA ARG A 426 25.02 50.72 32.67
C ARG A 426 23.87 49.70 32.61
N GLY A 427 23.48 49.25 31.42
CA GLY A 427 22.54 48.15 31.23
C GLY A 427 23.07 46.79 31.67
N THR A 428 22.23 45.77 31.54
CA THR A 428 22.48 44.39 31.98
C THR A 428 23.21 43.59 30.90
N HIS A 429 23.40 42.28 31.14
CA HIS A 429 23.89 41.31 30.15
C HIS A 429 22.73 40.66 29.32
N GLY A 430 21.54 41.27 29.30
CA GLY A 430 20.37 40.80 28.54
C GLY A 430 19.09 40.69 29.39
N CYS A 431 19.22 40.47 30.69
CA CYS A 431 18.09 40.41 31.64
C CYS A 431 17.37 41.75 31.81
N VAL A 432 16.16 41.71 32.37
CA VAL A 432 15.39 42.89 32.80
C VAL A 432 15.54 43.03 34.32
N ASN A 433 16.35 44.00 34.74
CA ASN A 433 16.54 44.31 36.16
C ASN A 433 15.33 45.12 36.68
N LEU A 434 14.76 44.65 37.78
CA LEU A 434 13.60 45.23 38.45
C LEU A 434 13.95 45.79 39.84
N PRO A 435 13.21 46.81 40.33
CA PRO A 435 13.18 47.11 41.76
C PRO A 435 12.71 45.89 42.56
N TYR A 436 13.28 45.68 43.74
CA TYR A 436 13.06 44.45 44.52
C TYR A 436 11.57 44.11 44.76
N HIS A 437 10.76 45.10 45.19
CA HIS A 437 9.33 44.89 45.46
C HIS A 437 8.50 44.58 44.20
N ILE A 438 8.96 45.02 43.02
CA ILE A 438 8.32 44.72 41.74
C ILE A 438 8.62 43.27 41.34
N ALA A 439 9.88 42.85 41.44
CA ALA A 439 10.26 41.46 41.21
C ALA A 439 9.51 40.50 42.14
N GLU A 440 9.41 40.84 43.43
CA GLU A 440 8.64 40.10 44.43
C GLU A 440 7.15 40.00 44.06
N THR A 441 6.54 41.13 43.67
CA THR A 441 5.11 41.18 43.28
C THR A 441 4.82 40.35 42.04
N ILE A 442 5.69 40.41 41.02
CA ILE A 442 5.55 39.60 39.80
C ILE A 442 5.78 38.12 40.15
N PHE A 443 6.87 37.78 40.84
CA PHE A 443 7.24 36.39 41.19
C PHE A 443 6.12 35.63 41.93
N HIS A 444 5.44 36.31 42.85
CA HIS A 444 4.35 35.70 43.61
C HIS A 444 3.03 35.54 42.84
N LYS A 445 2.93 36.06 41.60
CA LYS A 445 1.66 36.15 40.84
C LYS A 445 1.73 35.71 39.37
N ILE A 446 2.90 35.74 38.75
CA ILE A 446 3.12 35.27 37.37
C ILE A 446 3.21 33.75 37.36
N GLU A 447 2.61 33.06 36.40
CA GLU A 447 2.67 31.59 36.31
C GLU A 447 3.49 31.11 35.11
N GLU A 448 3.96 29.87 35.15
CA GLU A 448 4.68 29.25 34.03
C GLU A 448 3.82 29.30 32.75
N GLY A 449 4.45 29.60 31.61
CA GLY A 449 3.74 29.83 30.35
C GLY A 449 3.16 31.24 30.18
N THR A 450 3.16 32.11 31.21
CA THR A 450 2.69 33.50 31.07
C THR A 450 3.48 34.22 29.96
N PRO A 451 2.81 34.86 28.98
CA PRO A 451 3.47 35.61 27.92
C PRO A 451 4.28 36.78 28.45
N ILE A 452 5.45 37.01 27.86
CA ILE A 452 6.32 38.15 28.12
C ILE A 452 6.62 38.81 26.77
N VAL A 453 6.06 40.00 26.58
CA VAL A 453 6.08 40.76 25.33
C VAL A 453 7.15 41.84 25.43
N LEU A 454 8.26 41.70 24.71
CA LEU A 454 9.34 42.69 24.71
C LEU A 454 9.41 43.40 23.35
N TYR A 455 9.34 44.74 23.35
CA TYR A 455 9.33 45.53 22.11
C TYR A 455 10.06 46.87 22.25
N GLU A 456 10.41 47.44 21.10
CA GLU A 456 10.89 48.82 20.97
C GLU A 456 9.82 49.67 20.29
N GLU A 457 9.64 50.91 20.73
CA GLU A 457 8.90 51.93 20.00
C GLU A 457 9.80 52.52 18.91
N GLY A 458 9.32 52.55 17.68
CA GLY A 458 9.87 53.41 16.64
C GLY A 458 9.67 54.89 17.01
N ILE A 459 10.71 55.70 16.76
CA ILE A 459 10.72 57.15 17.03
C ILE A 459 9.99 57.91 15.93
#